data_AF-A0A952R159-F1
#
_entry.id   AF-A0A952R159-F1
#
_cell.length_a   1.000
_cell.length_b   1.000
_cell.length_c   1.000
_cell.angle_alpha   90.00
_cell.angle_beta   90.00
_cell.angle_gamma   90.00
#
_symmetry.space_group_name_H-M   'P 1'
#
loop_
_entity.id
_entity.type
_entity.pdbx_description
1 polymer ?
#
loop_
_entity_poly.entity_id
_entity_poly.type
_entity_poly.pdbx_seq_one_letter_code
_entity_poly.pdbx_strand_id
1 'polypeptide(L)'
;MLLGASGGARATRVSIPTSLPNVIASNWYAVADEDLAALSLAGREYAPAKYWLYDWPEARGRGLFEREVFNVLTVAGEVDVAGRIIAGRYVRETFGLSMFAGVFVSVLFFIGAGSLIYFKLFTELEGDRRLFERLRRIGITPAETSRTVTAQMALIFLLPFALGGLHALVALQALGSMMMTNVVQYSLIVIGLFALVQFAFFLLTRWTYLRALTPAR
;
A
#
# COMPACT_ATOMS: atom_id res chain seq x y z
N MET A 1 -32.82 11.46 -28.86
CA MET A 1 -34.11 12.16 -28.78
C MET A 1 -34.67 11.90 -27.38
N LEU A 2 -34.39 12.78 -26.42
CA LEU A 2 -35.00 12.70 -25.09
C LEU A 2 -36.30 13.50 -25.14
N LEU A 3 -37.36 12.84 -25.58
CA LEU A 3 -38.72 13.40 -25.53
C LEU A 3 -39.32 13.05 -24.17
N GLY A 4 -39.47 14.05 -23.31
CA GLY A 4 -40.07 13.82 -21.99
C GLY A 4 -40.01 14.98 -21.00
N ALA A 5 -40.22 16.22 -21.44
CA ALA A 5 -40.64 17.32 -20.58
C ALA A 5 -41.13 18.46 -21.48
N SER A 6 -42.20 19.16 -21.07
CA SER A 6 -42.81 20.31 -21.76
C SER A 6 -41.93 21.56 -21.72
N GLY A 7 -40.70 21.44 -22.23
CA GLY A 7 -39.61 22.43 -22.22
C GLY A 7 -38.24 21.78 -22.47
N GLY A 8 -38.16 20.75 -23.32
CA GLY A 8 -36.93 19.97 -23.51
C GLY A 8 -35.88 20.67 -24.35
N ALA A 9 -34.64 20.73 -23.85
CA ALA A 9 -33.46 21.20 -24.56
C ALA A 9 -33.19 20.35 -25.82
N ARG A 10 -32.87 21.00 -26.96
CA ARG A 10 -32.48 20.27 -28.16
C ARG A 10 -31.04 19.79 -28.02
N ALA A 11 -30.85 18.47 -28.13
CA ALA A 11 -29.56 17.83 -28.00
C ALA A 11 -29.23 17.02 -29.27
N THR A 12 -28.10 17.34 -29.92
CA THR A 12 -27.65 16.67 -31.14
C THR A 12 -26.48 15.74 -30.82
N ARG A 13 -26.49 14.51 -31.34
CA ARG A 13 -25.38 13.56 -31.14
C ARG A 13 -24.15 14.03 -31.91
N VAL A 14 -22.99 14.05 -31.25
CA VAL A 14 -21.71 14.43 -31.88
C VAL A 14 -20.71 13.26 -31.79
N SER A 15 -19.82 13.15 -32.77
CA SER A 15 -18.71 12.18 -32.76
C SER A 15 -17.68 12.54 -31.69
N ILE A 16 -17.07 11.53 -31.08
CA ILE A 16 -16.07 11.69 -30.01
C ILE A 16 -14.88 12.51 -30.53
N PRO A 17 -14.50 13.63 -29.87
CA PRO A 17 -13.29 14.37 -30.20
C PRO A 17 -12.04 13.48 -30.11
N THR A 18 -11.20 13.52 -31.13
CA THR A 18 -9.95 12.72 -31.24
C THR A 18 -8.88 13.04 -30.20
N SER A 19 -9.04 14.13 -29.44
CA SER A 19 -8.12 14.59 -28.38
C SER A 19 -8.43 14.05 -26.98
N LEU A 20 -9.49 13.25 -26.81
CA LEU A 20 -9.90 12.78 -25.49
C LEU A 20 -9.17 11.50 -25.05
N PRO A 21 -8.87 11.34 -23.75
CA PRO A 21 -8.38 10.08 -23.21
C PRO A 21 -9.36 8.93 -23.49
N ASN A 22 -8.84 7.79 -23.94
CA ASN A 22 -9.58 6.57 -24.32
C ASN A 22 -10.49 5.95 -23.23
N VAL A 23 -10.63 6.58 -22.07
CA VAL A 23 -11.35 6.07 -20.89
C VAL A 23 -12.81 6.55 -20.84
N ILE A 24 -13.20 7.53 -21.69
CA ILE A 24 -14.55 8.10 -21.69
C ILE A 24 -15.35 7.57 -22.90
N ALA A 25 -15.93 6.37 -22.76
CA ALA A 25 -16.72 5.70 -23.80
C ALA A 25 -18.24 5.83 -23.54
N SER A 26 -18.79 7.05 -23.65
CA SER A 26 -20.24 7.28 -23.52
C SER A 26 -20.80 8.09 -24.69
N ASN A 27 -22.13 8.11 -24.85
CA ASN A 27 -22.79 8.85 -25.92
C ASN A 27 -22.71 10.36 -25.69
N TRP A 28 -22.16 11.11 -26.64
CA TRP A 28 -21.98 12.56 -26.55
C TRP A 28 -23.14 13.32 -27.21
N TYR A 29 -23.61 14.35 -26.53
CA TYR A 29 -24.66 15.24 -27.01
C TYR A 29 -24.22 16.69 -26.81
N ALA A 30 -24.33 17.50 -27.86
CA ALA A 30 -24.16 18.96 -27.78
C ALA A 30 -25.52 19.62 -27.57
N VAL A 31 -25.57 20.58 -26.65
CA VAL A 31 -26.76 21.38 -26.31
C VAL A 31 -26.38 22.86 -26.48
N ALA A 32 -27.26 23.67 -27.06
CA ALA A 32 -27.01 25.09 -27.25
C ALA A 32 -27.05 25.85 -25.91
N ASP A 33 -26.28 26.94 -25.80
CA ASP A 33 -26.16 27.72 -24.56
C ASP A 33 -27.51 28.31 -24.09
N GLU A 34 -28.36 28.70 -25.03
CA GLU A 34 -29.73 29.18 -24.76
C GLU A 34 -30.62 28.11 -24.14
N ASP A 35 -30.51 26.86 -24.64
CA ASP A 35 -31.26 25.72 -24.14
C ASP A 35 -30.73 25.25 -22.78
N LEU A 36 -29.42 25.36 -22.55
CA LEU A 36 -28.80 25.09 -21.26
C LEU A 36 -29.23 26.11 -20.20
N ALA A 37 -29.27 27.40 -20.56
CA ALA A 37 -29.70 28.48 -19.68
C ALA A 37 -31.19 28.41 -19.32
N ALA A 38 -32.02 27.82 -20.20
CA ALA A 38 -33.44 27.60 -19.98
C ALA A 38 -33.75 26.43 -19.02
N LEU A 39 -32.76 25.57 -18.70
CA LEU A 39 -32.94 24.51 -17.71
C LEU A 39 -32.98 25.14 -16.30
N SER A 40 -34.15 25.19 -15.68
CA SER A 40 -34.29 25.67 -14.31
C SER A 40 -33.63 24.68 -13.33
N LEU A 41 -32.35 24.92 -12.98
CA LEU A 41 -31.58 24.07 -12.05
C LEU A 41 -32.08 24.14 -10.59
N ALA A 42 -33.02 25.06 -10.29
CA ALA A 42 -33.55 25.23 -8.95
C ALA A 42 -34.64 24.19 -8.62
N GLY A 43 -34.40 23.38 -7.58
CA GLY A 43 -35.44 22.63 -6.89
C GLY A 43 -35.87 21.30 -7.50
N ARG A 44 -35.08 20.71 -8.42
CA ARG A 44 -35.32 19.34 -8.92
C ARG A 44 -34.09 18.47 -8.72
N GLU A 45 -34.26 17.29 -8.14
CA GLU A 45 -33.25 16.22 -8.17
C GLU A 45 -33.15 15.70 -9.61
N TYR A 46 -32.00 15.90 -10.23
CA TYR A 46 -31.68 15.33 -11.54
C TYR A 46 -30.91 14.02 -11.35
N ALA A 47 -31.14 13.06 -12.24
CA ALA A 47 -30.28 11.87 -12.32
C ALA A 47 -28.81 12.32 -12.51
N PRO A 48 -27.82 11.62 -11.91
CA PRO A 48 -26.43 12.05 -11.91
C PRO A 48 -25.93 12.23 -13.35
N ALA A 49 -25.74 13.48 -13.74
CA ALA A 49 -25.26 13.87 -15.07
C ALA A 49 -23.83 14.37 -14.95
N LYS A 50 -22.93 13.78 -15.74
CA LYS A 50 -21.52 14.17 -15.80
C LYS A 50 -21.37 15.21 -16.92
N TYR A 51 -21.34 16.49 -16.55
CA TYR A 51 -21.14 17.58 -17.50
C TYR A 51 -19.64 17.77 -17.77
N TRP A 52 -19.26 17.75 -19.04
CA TRP A 52 -17.92 18.12 -19.50
C TRP A 52 -18.05 19.42 -20.28
N LEU A 53 -17.55 20.51 -19.71
CA LEU A 53 -17.43 21.78 -20.41
C LEU A 53 -16.10 21.76 -21.18
N TYR A 54 -16.15 21.92 -22.50
CA TYR A 54 -14.96 22.02 -23.34
C TYR A 54 -14.89 23.42 -23.96
N ASP A 55 -13.71 24.04 -23.86
CA ASP A 55 -13.44 25.39 -24.33
C ASP A 55 -13.30 25.38 -25.87
N TRP A 56 -14.25 25.99 -26.58
CA TRP A 56 -14.09 26.31 -28.00
C TRP A 56 -13.03 27.43 -28.14
N PRO A 57 -12.21 27.46 -29.21
CA PRO A 57 -11.01 28.32 -29.30
C PRO A 57 -11.19 29.83 -29.02
N GLU A 58 -12.42 30.34 -28.97
CA GLU A 58 -12.77 31.75 -28.81
C GLU A 58 -13.20 32.16 -27.39
N ALA A 59 -13.32 31.22 -26.45
CA ALA A 59 -13.78 31.53 -25.09
C ALA A 59 -12.66 32.16 -24.22
N ARG A 60 -12.78 33.45 -23.96
CA ARG A 60 -11.89 34.21 -23.06
C ARG A 60 -12.38 34.08 -21.61
N GLY A 61 -11.80 33.17 -20.83
CA GLY A 61 -12.07 33.14 -19.38
C GLY A 61 -11.61 31.92 -18.59
N ARG A 62 -10.44 31.33 -18.91
CA ARG A 62 -10.05 29.97 -18.46
C ARG A 62 -9.83 29.76 -16.96
N GLY A 63 -9.18 30.67 -16.24
CA GLY A 63 -8.61 30.30 -14.92
C GLY A 63 -9.55 30.46 -13.73
N LEU A 64 -10.51 31.37 -13.82
CA LEU A 64 -11.28 31.81 -12.65
C LEU A 64 -12.54 30.96 -12.44
N PHE A 65 -13.26 30.63 -13.52
CA PHE A 65 -14.51 29.87 -13.42
C PHE A 65 -14.29 28.39 -13.06
N GLU A 66 -13.29 27.73 -13.65
CA GLU A 66 -12.94 26.35 -13.27
C GLU A 66 -12.55 26.25 -11.79
N ARG A 67 -11.81 27.24 -11.28
CA ARG A 67 -11.41 27.29 -9.87
C ARG A 67 -12.59 27.56 -8.94
N GLU A 68 -13.53 28.40 -9.36
CA GLU A 68 -14.76 28.69 -8.60
C GLU A 68 -15.68 27.46 -8.56
N VAL A 69 -15.91 26.81 -9.70
CA VAL A 69 -16.74 25.60 -9.81
C VAL A 69 -16.11 24.43 -9.07
N PHE A 70 -14.79 24.24 -9.21
CA PHE A 70 -14.07 23.23 -8.44
C PHE A 70 -14.21 23.50 -6.94
N ASN A 71 -14.03 24.74 -6.48
CA ASN A 71 -14.25 25.07 -5.07
C ASN A 71 -15.69 24.82 -4.63
N VAL A 72 -16.70 25.21 -5.40
CA VAL A 72 -18.11 24.97 -5.05
C VAL A 72 -18.44 23.48 -4.96
N LEU A 73 -17.96 22.67 -5.90
CA LEU A 73 -18.17 21.21 -5.91
C LEU A 73 -17.38 20.50 -4.80
N THR A 74 -16.24 21.03 -4.38
CA THR A 74 -15.42 20.42 -3.31
C THR A 74 -15.89 20.87 -1.92
N VAL A 75 -16.40 22.11 -1.79
CA VAL A 75 -16.93 22.68 -0.53
C VAL A 75 -18.26 22.06 -0.13
N ALA A 76 -19.03 21.53 -1.09
CA ALA A 76 -20.29 20.84 -0.81
C ALA A 76 -20.14 19.52 -0.03
N GLY A 77 -18.91 19.00 0.16
CA GLY A 77 -18.64 17.84 1.03
C GLY A 77 -19.23 16.49 0.58
N GLU A 78 -20.08 16.49 -0.43
CA GLU A 78 -20.66 15.27 -1.00
C GLU A 78 -19.80 14.73 -2.14
N VAL A 79 -18.72 14.04 -1.76
CA VAL A 79 -18.02 13.16 -2.71
C VAL A 79 -18.93 11.96 -2.98
N ASP A 80 -19.61 12.00 -4.13
CA ASP A 80 -20.49 10.95 -4.64
C ASP A 80 -19.87 9.54 -4.48
N VAL A 81 -20.69 8.59 -4.04
CA VAL A 81 -20.32 7.17 -3.85
C VAL A 81 -19.75 6.59 -5.15
N ALA A 82 -20.25 7.01 -6.32
CA ALA A 82 -19.70 6.59 -7.59
C ALA A 82 -18.25 7.08 -7.80
N GLY A 83 -17.91 8.28 -7.32
CA GLY A 83 -16.55 8.82 -7.32
C GLY A 83 -15.58 7.97 -6.49
N ARG A 84 -16.01 7.48 -5.33
CA ARG A 84 -15.23 6.56 -4.48
C ARG A 84 -15.00 5.20 -5.15
N ILE A 85 -16.01 4.68 -5.86
CA ILE A 85 -15.92 3.40 -6.57
C ILE A 85 -14.93 3.50 -7.74
N ILE A 86 -14.97 4.59 -8.51
CA ILE A 86 -14.08 4.83 -9.65
C ILE A 86 -12.63 5.01 -9.18
N ALA A 87 -12.39 5.84 -8.15
CA ALA A 87 -11.06 6.01 -7.57
C ALA A 87 -10.51 4.70 -7.01
N GLY A 88 -11.34 3.92 -6.30
CA GLY A 88 -10.96 2.62 -5.78
C GLY A 88 -10.65 1.58 -6.87
N ARG A 89 -11.37 1.61 -8.00
CA ARG A 89 -11.10 0.75 -9.16
C ARG A 89 -9.78 1.14 -9.82
N TYR A 90 -9.54 2.43 -10.04
CA TYR A 90 -8.29 2.92 -10.64
C TYR A 90 -7.07 2.53 -9.78
N VAL A 91 -7.13 2.76 -8.46
CA VAL A 91 -6.04 2.36 -7.54
C VAL A 91 -5.81 0.85 -7.58
N ARG A 92 -6.86 0.03 -7.60
CA ARG A 92 -6.71 -1.44 -7.68
C ARG A 92 -6.12 -1.89 -9.02
N GLU A 93 -6.53 -1.29 -10.13
CA GLU A 93 -6.03 -1.64 -11.46
C GLU A 93 -4.57 -1.19 -11.64
N THR A 94 -4.18 -0.02 -11.11
CA THR A 94 -2.82 0.51 -11.24
C THR A 94 -1.85 -0.11 -10.23
N PHE A 95 -2.24 -0.30 -8.97
CA PHE A 95 -1.33 -0.77 -7.91
C PHE A 95 -1.51 -2.24 -7.53
N GLY A 96 -2.58 -2.91 -7.99
CA GLY A 96 -2.88 -4.29 -7.59
C GLY A 96 -1.76 -5.27 -7.91
N LEU A 97 -1.20 -5.21 -9.12
CA LEU A 97 -0.09 -6.08 -9.53
C LEU A 97 1.18 -5.79 -8.72
N SER A 98 1.51 -4.52 -8.49
CA SER A 98 2.68 -4.11 -7.70
C SER A 98 2.57 -4.53 -6.24
N MET A 99 1.37 -4.41 -5.64
CA MET A 99 1.11 -4.86 -4.27
C MET A 99 1.20 -6.39 -4.15
N PHE A 100 0.63 -7.12 -5.12
CA PHE A 100 0.78 -8.58 -5.17
C PHE A 100 2.25 -8.99 -5.29
N ALA A 101 2.99 -8.40 -6.23
CA ALA A 101 4.41 -8.69 -6.42
C ALA A 101 5.23 -8.34 -5.17
N GLY A 102 4.97 -7.19 -4.55
CA GLY A 102 5.65 -6.75 -3.32
C GLY A 102 5.44 -7.74 -2.17
N VAL A 103 4.20 -8.17 -1.91
CA VAL A 103 3.90 -9.16 -0.87
C VAL A 103 4.54 -10.51 -1.22
N PHE A 104 4.40 -10.97 -2.46
CA PHE A 104 4.94 -12.26 -2.90
C PHE A 104 6.47 -12.31 -2.74
N VAL A 105 7.18 -11.28 -3.21
CA VAL A 105 8.63 -11.16 -3.06
C VAL A 105 9.02 -11.10 -1.58
N SER A 106 8.28 -10.34 -0.76
CA SER A 106 8.54 -10.26 0.68
C SER A 106 8.42 -11.62 1.38
N VAL A 107 7.40 -12.41 1.04
CA VAL A 107 7.23 -13.77 1.58
C VAL A 107 8.35 -14.70 1.12
N LEU A 108 8.77 -14.65 -0.14
CA LEU A 108 9.88 -15.46 -0.64
C LEU A 108 11.19 -15.14 0.07
N PHE A 109 11.53 -13.85 0.21
CA PHE A 109 12.72 -13.44 0.95
C PHE A 109 12.63 -13.82 2.43
N PHE A 110 11.45 -13.74 3.04
CA PHE A 110 11.25 -14.15 4.43
C PHE A 110 11.51 -15.65 4.62
N ILE A 111 10.93 -16.50 3.77
CA ILE A 111 11.18 -17.95 3.80
C ILE A 111 12.66 -18.26 3.52
N GLY A 112 13.27 -17.57 2.56
CA GLY A 112 14.69 -17.72 2.23
C GLY A 112 15.61 -17.36 3.40
N ALA A 113 15.38 -16.21 4.04
CA ALA A 113 16.13 -15.77 5.20
C ALA A 113 15.96 -16.74 6.39
N GLY A 114 14.73 -17.18 6.66
CA GLY A 114 14.47 -18.18 7.70
C GLY A 114 15.17 -19.51 7.44
N SER A 115 15.16 -19.98 6.18
CA SER A 115 15.83 -21.21 5.77
C SER A 115 17.35 -21.12 5.90
N LEU A 116 17.94 -19.96 5.58
CA LEU A 116 19.38 -19.73 5.74
C LEU A 116 19.79 -19.82 7.21
N ILE A 117 19.01 -19.22 8.11
CA ILE A 117 19.29 -19.26 9.55
C ILE A 117 19.12 -20.70 10.08
N TYR A 118 18.05 -21.39 9.67
CA TYR A 118 17.84 -22.79 10.03
C TYR A 118 19.00 -23.67 9.59
N PHE A 119 19.44 -23.53 8.34
CA PHE A 119 20.57 -24.28 7.79
C PHE A 119 21.85 -24.02 8.58
N LYS A 120 22.18 -22.75 8.81
CA LYS A 120 23.35 -22.35 9.59
C LYS A 120 23.34 -23.02 10.97
N LEU A 121 22.22 -22.88 11.67
CA LEU A 121 22.06 -23.40 13.02
C LEU A 121 22.18 -24.93 13.06
N PHE A 122 21.57 -25.63 12.09
CA PHE A 122 21.65 -27.09 12.00
C PHE A 122 23.08 -27.57 11.72
N THR A 123 23.81 -26.88 10.84
CA THR A 123 25.20 -27.23 10.52
C THR A 123 26.17 -26.98 11.67
N GLU A 124 25.91 -25.97 12.52
CA GLU A 124 26.74 -25.63 13.68
C GLU A 124 26.41 -26.52 14.91
N LEU A 125 25.19 -27.06 14.98
CA LEU A 125 24.66 -27.80 16.14
C LEU A 125 25.56 -28.93 16.63
N GLU A 126 26.08 -29.77 15.73
CA GLU A 126 26.87 -30.94 16.14
C GLU A 126 28.26 -30.54 16.66
N GLY A 127 28.86 -29.50 16.05
CA GLY A 127 30.10 -28.90 16.53
C GLY A 127 29.92 -28.27 17.93
N ASP A 128 28.84 -27.50 18.10
CA ASP A 128 28.47 -26.90 19.37
C ASP A 128 28.24 -27.95 20.45
N ARG A 129 27.55 -29.05 20.13
CA ARG A 129 27.31 -30.15 21.06
C ARG A 129 28.62 -30.74 21.59
N ARG A 130 29.58 -31.05 20.70
CA ARG A 130 30.91 -31.57 21.07
C ARG A 130 31.73 -30.56 21.88
N LEU A 131 31.61 -29.27 21.57
CA LEU A 131 32.27 -28.20 22.32
C LEU A 131 31.71 -28.10 23.74
N PHE A 132 30.39 -28.06 23.90
CA PHE A 132 29.75 -27.96 25.21
C PHE A 132 29.93 -29.22 26.06
N GLU A 133 29.99 -30.41 25.46
CA GLU A 133 30.36 -31.64 26.17
C GLU A 133 31.76 -31.56 26.77
N ARG A 134 32.74 -30.96 26.08
CA ARG A 134 34.08 -30.73 26.63
C ARG A 134 34.08 -29.66 27.72
N LEU A 135 33.39 -28.55 27.49
CA LEU A 135 33.30 -27.46 28.48
C LEU A 135 32.63 -27.90 29.78
N ARG A 136 31.65 -28.80 29.72
CA ARG A 136 31.03 -29.41 30.91
C ARG A 136 32.03 -30.17 31.78
N ARG A 137 33.08 -30.77 31.20
CA ARG A 137 34.14 -31.45 31.97
C ARG A 137 35.02 -30.49 32.76
N ILE A 138 35.04 -29.21 32.37
CA ILE A 138 35.82 -28.14 33.02
C ILE A 138 34.93 -27.33 33.99
N GLY A 139 33.65 -27.70 34.13
CA GLY A 139 32.74 -27.13 35.13
C GLY A 139 31.72 -26.12 34.61
N ILE A 140 31.57 -25.93 33.29
CA ILE A 140 30.51 -25.06 32.76
C ILE A 140 29.12 -25.59 33.14
N THR A 141 28.29 -24.69 33.67
CA THR A 141 26.92 -25.00 34.08
C THR A 141 25.96 -24.95 32.88
N PRO A 142 24.84 -25.70 32.91
CA PRO A 142 23.81 -25.61 31.87
C PRO A 142 23.21 -24.21 31.70
N ALA A 143 23.17 -23.42 32.78
CA ALA A 143 22.68 -22.04 32.75
C ALA A 143 23.62 -21.13 31.94
N GLU A 144 24.93 -21.28 32.11
CA GLU A 144 25.94 -20.57 31.31
C GLU A 144 25.89 -20.99 29.84
N THR A 145 25.76 -22.28 29.54
CA THR A 145 25.53 -22.76 28.17
C THR A 145 24.31 -22.11 27.53
N SER A 146 23.16 -22.11 28.21
CA SER A 146 21.94 -21.53 27.68
C SER A 146 22.07 -20.03 27.42
N ARG A 147 22.75 -19.30 28.31
CA ARG A 147 22.99 -17.86 28.16
C ARG A 147 23.88 -17.55 26.96
N THR A 148 24.99 -18.28 26.80
CA THR A 148 25.91 -18.10 25.67
C THR A 148 25.23 -18.39 24.33
N VAL A 149 24.53 -19.51 24.23
CA VAL A 149 23.78 -19.89 23.02
C VAL A 149 22.69 -18.87 22.70
N THR A 150 21.94 -18.43 23.71
CA THR A 150 20.88 -17.42 23.53
C THR A 150 21.46 -16.11 23.00
N ALA A 151 22.61 -15.66 23.50
CA ALA A 151 23.26 -14.43 23.05
C ALA A 151 23.75 -14.52 21.60
N GLN A 152 24.37 -15.64 21.22
CA GLN A 152 24.81 -15.89 19.83
C GLN A 152 23.62 -15.92 18.87
N MET A 153 22.56 -16.63 19.22
CA MET A 153 21.33 -16.67 18.42
C MET A 153 20.68 -15.30 18.33
N ALA A 154 20.61 -14.56 19.44
CA ALA A 154 20.05 -13.21 19.46
C ALA A 154 20.81 -12.28 18.52
N LEU A 155 22.14 -12.36 18.48
CA LEU A 155 22.95 -11.57 17.56
C LEU A 155 22.62 -11.91 16.10
N ILE A 156 22.53 -13.19 15.74
CA ILE A 156 22.24 -13.65 14.37
C ILE A 156 20.83 -13.23 13.92
N PHE A 157 19.85 -13.19 14.82
CA PHE A 157 18.48 -12.83 14.51
C PHE A 157 18.20 -11.32 14.56
N LEU A 158 18.70 -10.63 15.58
CA LEU A 158 18.35 -9.22 15.85
C LEU A 158 19.22 -8.25 15.06
N LEU A 159 20.49 -8.59 14.79
CA LEU A 159 21.39 -7.68 14.07
C LEU A 159 20.91 -7.42 12.62
N PRO A 160 20.57 -8.45 11.81
CA PRO A 160 20.05 -8.21 10.46
C PRO A 160 18.70 -7.49 10.49
N PHE A 161 17.85 -7.81 11.46
CA PHE A 161 16.56 -7.13 11.64
C PHE A 161 16.73 -5.65 11.97
N ALA A 162 17.61 -5.30 12.91
CA ALA A 162 17.87 -3.92 13.29
C ALA A 162 18.44 -3.11 12.13
N LEU A 163 19.42 -3.67 11.40
CA LEU A 163 20.01 -3.03 10.23
C LEU A 163 18.98 -2.85 9.11
N GLY A 164 18.18 -3.88 8.82
CA GLY A 164 17.13 -3.83 7.81
C GLY A 164 16.02 -2.85 8.18
N GLY A 165 15.59 -2.82 9.44
CA GLY A 165 14.60 -1.88 9.96
C GLY A 165 15.09 -0.43 9.88
N LEU A 166 16.34 -0.17 10.26
CA LEU A 166 16.96 1.15 10.10
C LEU A 166 17.02 1.56 8.62
N HIS A 167 17.48 0.66 7.75
CA HIS A 167 17.54 0.91 6.31
C HIS A 167 16.15 1.21 5.72
N ALA A 168 15.13 0.45 6.12
CA ALA A 168 13.75 0.65 5.71
C ALA A 168 13.19 2.00 6.19
N LEU A 169 13.48 2.42 7.44
CA LEU A 169 13.07 3.72 7.95
C LEU A 169 13.64 4.87 7.12
N VAL A 170 14.94 4.82 6.81
CA VAL A 170 15.60 5.84 5.99
C VAL A 170 14.98 5.88 4.58
N ALA A 171 14.77 4.72 3.96
CA ALA A 171 14.17 4.62 2.64
C ALA A 171 12.72 5.14 2.60
N LEU A 172 11.90 4.77 3.59
CA LEU A 172 10.50 5.21 3.69
C LEU A 172 10.39 6.69 4.03
N GLN A 173 11.31 7.24 4.83
CA GLN A 173 11.36 8.68 5.08
C GLN A 173 11.71 9.46 3.82
N ALA A 174 12.68 8.98 3.02
CA ALA A 174 13.01 9.58 1.73
C ALA A 174 11.82 9.53 0.77
N LEU A 175 11.14 8.38 0.68
CA LEU A 175 9.93 8.22 -0.14
C LEU A 175 8.79 9.14 0.32
N GLY A 176 8.56 9.25 1.64
CA GLY A 176 7.57 10.16 2.21
C GLY A 176 7.83 11.61 1.85
N SER A 177 9.10 12.04 1.89
CA SER A 177 9.51 13.37 1.44
C SER A 177 9.23 13.59 -0.05
N MET A 178 9.48 12.60 -0.90
CA MET A 178 9.17 12.70 -2.34
C MET A 178 7.68 12.78 -2.62
N MET A 179 6.86 12.11 -1.81
CA MET A 179 5.40 12.10 -1.95
C MET A 179 4.70 13.21 -1.13
N MET A 180 5.46 14.11 -0.50
CA MET A 180 4.95 15.17 0.39
C MET A 180 3.96 14.64 1.46
N THR A 181 4.19 13.42 1.93
CA THR A 181 3.29 12.69 2.82
C THR A 181 4.07 12.11 4.00
N ASN A 182 3.52 12.22 5.21
CA ASN A 182 4.11 11.58 6.37
C ASN A 182 3.76 10.08 6.40
N VAL A 183 4.75 9.24 6.06
CA VAL A 183 4.62 7.77 6.09
C VAL A 183 5.36 7.13 7.28
N VAL A 184 5.99 7.93 8.14
CA VAL A 184 6.82 7.41 9.26
C VAL A 184 5.99 6.60 10.24
N GLN A 185 4.78 7.08 10.59
CA GLN A 185 3.89 6.37 11.51
C GLN A 185 3.53 4.97 10.96
N TYR A 186 3.13 4.89 9.69
CA TYR A 186 2.81 3.60 9.06
C TYR A 186 4.03 2.70 8.96
N SER A 187 5.20 3.27 8.67
CA SER A 187 6.48 2.56 8.61
C SER A 187 6.82 1.91 9.96
N LEU A 188 6.66 2.64 11.07
CA LEU A 188 6.89 2.13 12.42
C LEU A 188 5.93 1.01 12.79
N ILE A 189 4.66 1.10 12.39
CA ILE A 189 3.69 0.02 12.61
C ILE A 189 4.10 -1.25 11.87
N VAL A 190 4.49 -1.14 10.59
CA VAL A 190 4.92 -2.30 9.78
C VAL A 190 6.20 -2.92 10.33
N ILE A 191 7.19 -2.10 10.68
CA ILE A 191 8.45 -2.57 11.29
C ILE A 191 8.17 -3.23 12.65
N GLY A 192 7.27 -2.66 13.46
CA GLY A 192 6.85 -3.24 14.74
C GLY A 192 6.17 -4.60 14.58
N LEU A 193 5.29 -4.75 13.58
CA LEU A 193 4.67 -6.04 13.27
C LEU A 193 5.74 -7.07 12.85
N PHE A 194 6.69 -6.66 12.01
CA PHE A 194 7.78 -7.54 11.59
C PHE A 194 8.71 -7.89 12.76
N ALA A 195 8.94 -6.97 13.70
CA ALA A 195 9.68 -7.22 14.93
C ALA A 195 9.00 -8.30 15.78
N LEU A 196 7.67 -8.26 15.89
CA LEU A 196 6.90 -9.24 16.65
C LEU A 196 7.01 -10.63 16.03
N VAL A 197 6.89 -10.74 14.71
CA VAL A 197 7.09 -12.00 13.98
C VAL A 197 8.53 -12.49 14.16
N GLN A 198 9.53 -11.62 14.02
CA GLN A 198 10.94 -11.95 14.18
C GLN A 198 11.24 -12.44 15.60
N PHE A 199 10.65 -11.81 16.62
CA PHE A 199 10.81 -12.20 18.01
C PHE A 199 10.17 -13.56 18.29
N ALA A 200 8.99 -13.84 17.75
CA ALA A 200 8.36 -15.15 17.84
C ALA A 200 9.23 -16.25 17.19
N PHE A 201 9.80 -15.98 16.02
CA PHE A 201 10.75 -16.88 15.36
C PHE A 201 12.00 -17.12 16.22
N PHE A 202 12.58 -16.07 16.78
CA PHE A 202 13.73 -16.20 17.69
C PHE A 202 13.42 -17.11 18.89
N LEU A 203 12.25 -16.94 19.53
CA LEU A 203 11.84 -17.80 20.65
C LEU A 203 11.68 -19.27 20.23
N LEU A 204 11.04 -19.51 19.08
CA LEU A 204 10.86 -20.85 18.53
C LEU A 204 12.21 -21.51 18.24
N THR A 205 13.11 -20.81 17.54
CA THR A 205 14.42 -21.34 17.19
C THR A 205 15.26 -21.59 18.44
N ARG A 206 15.27 -20.66 19.40
CA ARG A 206 15.95 -20.83 20.70
C ARG A 206 15.46 -22.09 21.41
N TRP A 207 14.14 -22.27 21.50
CA TRP A 207 13.55 -23.44 22.16
C TRP A 207 13.97 -24.74 21.47
N THR A 208 13.86 -24.80 20.15
CA THR A 208 14.25 -25.98 19.36
C THR A 208 15.74 -26.30 19.52
N TYR A 209 16.61 -25.29 19.49
CA TYR A 209 18.05 -25.49 19.59
C TYR A 209 18.51 -25.94 20.98
N LEU A 210 18.00 -25.30 22.03
CA LEU A 210 18.31 -25.71 23.41
C LEU A 210 17.84 -27.13 23.69
N ARG A 211 16.67 -27.51 23.16
CA ARG A 211 16.15 -28.89 23.28
C ARG A 211 17.06 -29.89 22.56
N ALA A 212 17.60 -29.52 21.39
CA ALA A 212 18.51 -30.38 20.63
C ALA A 212 19.90 -30.53 21.30
N LEU A 213 20.34 -29.54 22.07
CA LEU A 213 21.60 -29.58 22.83
C LEU A 213 21.53 -30.46 24.08
N THR A 214 20.36 -30.58 24.71
CA THR A 214 20.16 -31.52 25.83
C THR A 214 20.07 -32.96 25.32
N PRO A 215 20.90 -33.91 25.82
CA PRO A 215 20.77 -35.31 25.45
C PRO A 215 19.40 -35.86 25.91
N ALA A 216 18.75 -36.66 25.07
CA ALA A 216 17.69 -37.54 25.54
C ALA A 216 18.28 -38.45 26.62
N ARG A 217 17.62 -38.53 27.77
CA ARG A 217 17.97 -39.48 28.84
C ARG A 217 17.79 -40.90 28.36
#